data_AF-A0A0E9XG91-F1
#
_entry.id   AF-A0A0E9XG91-F1
#
_cell.length_a   1.000
_cell.length_b   1.000
_cell.length_c   1.000
_cell.angle_alpha   90.00
_cell.angle_beta   90.00
_cell.angle_gamma   90.00
#
_symmetry.space_group_name_H-M   'P 1'
#
loop_
_entity.id
_entity.type
_entity.pdbx_description
1 polymer ?
#
loop_
_entity_poly.entity_id
_entity_poly.type
_entity_poly.pdbx_seq_one_letter_code
_entity_poly.pdbx_strand_id
1 'polypeptide(L)' 'MQGELDRSCSAEPVNLEPDKNEGWAWTRWEDFPPEEQLFLPLACLRQQGFQPFWDGPAKGDRAVKCNGKA' A
#
# COMPACT_ATOMS: atom_id res chain seq x y z
N MET A 1 1.36 16.46 2.42
CA MET A 1 2.25 16.38 3.60
C MET A 1 3.65 16.09 3.07
N GLN A 2 4.58 17.04 3.19
CA GLN A 2 5.99 16.84 2.84
C GLN A 2 6.76 16.64 4.16
N GLY A 3 7.38 15.48 4.32
CA GLY A 3 8.25 15.17 5.45
C GLY A 3 9.72 15.29 5.05
N GLU A 4 10.57 15.73 5.98
CA GLU A 4 12.03 15.74 5.79
C GLU A 4 12.60 14.35 6.13
N LEU A 5 13.51 13.87 5.28
CA LEU A 5 14.19 12.58 5.45
C LEU A 5 15.51 12.79 6.18
N ASP A 6 15.68 12.13 7.33
CA ASP A 6 16.98 12.05 8.00
C ASP A 6 17.92 11.15 7.20
N ARG A 7 18.96 11.75 6.62
CA ARG A 7 19.95 11.06 5.79
C ARG A 7 21.07 10.41 6.60
N SER A 8 21.08 10.58 7.92
CA SER A 8 22.09 9.96 8.80
C SER A 8 21.81 8.47 9.04
N CYS A 9 20.56 8.04 8.86
CA CYS A 9 20.13 6.65 8.98
C CYS A 9 20.27 5.88 7.65
N SER A 10 20.41 4.56 7.75
CA SER A 10 20.33 3.70 6.56
C SER A 10 18.97 3.85 5.88
N ALA A 11 18.96 3.88 4.55
CA ALA A 11 17.72 3.91 3.77
C ALA A 11 16.94 2.58 3.81
N GLU A 12 17.61 1.49 4.20
CA GLU A 12 16.98 0.17 4.31
C GLU A 12 16.11 0.06 5.57
N PRO A 13 14.92 -0.55 5.46
CA PRO A 13 14.04 -0.70 6.60
C PRO A 13 14.54 -1.81 7.53
N VAL A 14 14.33 -1.63 8.83
CA VAL A 14 14.66 -2.60 9.87
C VAL A 14 13.37 -3.05 10.55
N ASN A 15 13.19 -4.37 10.72
CA ASN A 15 12.03 -4.90 11.42
C ASN A 15 12.23 -4.83 12.95
N LEU A 16 11.76 -3.73 13.55
CA LEU A 16 11.88 -3.50 15.00
C LEU A 16 10.82 -4.23 15.84
N GLU A 17 9.73 -4.71 15.23
CA GLU A 17 8.61 -5.39 15.91
C GLU A 17 8.31 -6.75 15.24
N PRO A 18 9.22 -7.74 15.40
CA PRO A 18 9.14 -9.02 14.69
C PRO A 18 7.96 -9.91 15.12
N ASP A 19 7.33 -9.61 16.26
CA ASP A 19 6.10 -10.26 16.73
C ASP A 19 4.85 -9.77 15.99
N LYS A 20 4.92 -8.61 15.32
CA LYS A 20 3.78 -7.99 14.61
C LYS A 20 3.88 -8.12 13.10
N ASN A 21 5.08 -8.19 12.54
CA ASN A 21 5.31 -8.27 11.11
C ASN A 21 6.57 -9.09 10.80
N GLU A 22 6.58 -9.80 9.67
CA GLU A 22 7.73 -10.63 9.26
C GLU A 22 8.92 -9.77 8.80
N GLY A 23 8.63 -8.59 8.25
CA GLY A 23 9.65 -7.62 7.86
C GLY A 23 9.12 -6.59 6.87
N TRP A 24 10.04 -5.81 6.34
CA TRP A 24 9.75 -4.75 5.38
C TRP A 24 10.54 -5.00 4.10
N ALA A 25 9.91 -4.77 2.96
CA ALA A 25 10.53 -4.86 1.65
C ALA A 25 10.04 -3.73 0.75
N TRP A 26 10.92 -3.27 -0.13
CA TRP A 26 10.57 -2.35 -1.20
C TRP A 26 9.98 -3.14 -2.37
N THR A 27 8.69 -3.00 -2.62
CA THR A 27 7.99 -3.67 -3.73
C THR A 27 7.61 -2.64 -4.78
N ARG A 28 7.90 -2.92 -6.06
CA ARG A 28 7.39 -2.11 -7.17
C ARG A 28 5.87 -2.18 -7.23
N TRP A 29 5.22 -1.06 -7.52
CA TRP A 29 3.76 -1.00 -7.49
C TRP A 29 3.10 -1.90 -8.55
N GLU A 30 3.79 -2.08 -9.67
CA GLU A 30 3.41 -2.94 -10.79
C GLU A 30 3.54 -4.43 -10.46
N ASP A 31 4.48 -4.77 -9.57
CA ASP A 31 4.78 -6.15 -9.12
C ASP A 31 4.10 -6.49 -7.79
N PHE A 32 3.13 -5.67 -7.36
CA PHE A 32 2.46 -5.86 -6.08
C PHE A 32 1.68 -7.19 -6.04
N PRO A 33 1.59 -7.87 -4.89
CA PRO A 33 0.90 -9.14 -4.78
C PRO A 33 -0.58 -9.08 -5.24
N PRO A 34 -1.16 -10.23 -5.64
CA PRO A 34 -2.59 -10.35 -5.88
C PRO A 34 -3.42 -9.88 -4.67
N GLU A 35 -4.59 -9.30 -4.94
CA GLU A 35 -5.42 -8.64 -3.92
C GLU A 35 -5.85 -9.58 -2.79
N GLU A 36 -5.98 -10.87 -3.07
CA GLU A 36 -6.38 -11.91 -2.11
C GLU A 36 -5.30 -12.19 -1.05
N GLN A 37 -4.05 -11.79 -1.32
CA GLN A 37 -2.92 -11.94 -0.39
C GLN A 37 -2.68 -10.67 0.44
N LEU A 38 -3.38 -9.58 0.12
CA LEU A 38 -3.20 -8.30 0.79
C LEU A 38 -4.06 -8.20 2.04
N PHE A 39 -3.58 -7.40 3.00
CA PHE A 39 -4.42 -6.95 4.11
C PHE A 39 -5.65 -6.21 3.55
N LEU A 40 -6.84 -6.57 4.04
CA LEU A 40 -8.13 -6.22 3.41
C LEU A 40 -8.28 -4.72 3.05
N PRO A 41 -7.98 -3.75 3.93
CA PRO A 41 -8.07 -2.34 3.57
C PRO A 41 -7.18 -1.94 2.37
N LEU A 42 -5.99 -2.55 2.26
CA LEU A 42 -5.07 -2.30 1.15
C LEU A 42 -5.56 -2.94 -0.16
N ALA A 43 -6.15 -4.14 -0.08
CA ALA A 43 -6.83 -4.78 -1.20
C ALA A 43 -7.95 -3.88 -1.74
N CYS A 44 -8.82 -3.37 -0.86
CA CYS A 44 -9.91 -2.47 -1.22
C CYS A 44 -9.41 -1.19 -1.90
N LEU A 45 -8.29 -0.62 -1.44
CA LEU A 45 -7.68 0.56 -2.06
C LEU A 45 -7.18 0.27 -3.48
N ARG A 46 -6.56 -0.89 -3.69
CA ARG A 46 -6.08 -1.33 -5.01
C ARG A 46 -7.25 -1.56 -5.98
N GLN A 47 -8.34 -2.17 -5.51
CA GLN A 47 -9.56 -2.40 -6.31
C GLN A 47 -10.23 -1.10 -6.79
N GLN A 48 -10.12 -0.03 -6.01
CA GLN A 48 -10.61 1.30 -6.39
C GLN A 48 -9.78 1.96 -7.50
N GLY A 49 -8.66 1.34 -7.92
CA GLY A 49 -7.80 1.88 -8.95
C GLY A 49 -6.86 2.98 -8.46
N PHE A 50 -6.60 3.06 -7.16
CA PHE A 50 -5.64 4.01 -6.59
C PHE A 50 -4.25 3.82 -7.20
N GLN A 51 -3.57 4.94 -7.50
CA GLN A 51 -2.22 4.96 -8.06
C GLN A 51 -1.35 5.91 -7.21
N PRO A 52 -0.44 5.39 -6.37
CA PRO A 52 0.31 6.18 -5.39
C PRO A 52 1.30 7.18 -6.01
N PHE A 53 1.69 6.95 -7.26
CA PHE A 53 2.70 7.77 -7.97
C PHE A 53 2.11 8.57 -9.14
N TRP A 54 0.79 8.62 -9.27
CA TRP A 54 0.11 9.35 -10.34
C TRP A 54 -0.49 10.64 -9.81
N ASP A 55 0.00 11.78 -10.28
CA ASP A 55 -0.47 13.12 -9.87
C ASP A 55 -1.69 13.62 -10.67
N GLY A 56 -2.19 12.86 -11.65
CA GLY A 56 -3.38 13.22 -12.41
C GLY A 56 -4.69 12.87 -11.70
N PRO A 57 -5.85 13.38 -12.17
CA PRO A 57 -7.13 13.08 -11.54
C PRO A 57 -7.38 11.57 -11.53
N ALA A 58 -7.76 11.02 -10.37
CA ALA A 58 -8.12 9.62 -10.23
C ALA A 58 -9.14 9.24 -11.31
N LYS A 59 -8.81 8.24 -12.14
CA LYS A 59 -9.71 7.81 -13.21
C LYS A 59 -10.89 7.05 -12.63
N GLY A 60 -11.93 7.81 -12.31
CA GLY A 60 -13.31 7.37 -12.18
C GLY A 60 -13.58 6.51 -10.94
N ASP A 61 -14.48 7.01 -10.09
CA ASP A 61 -15.21 6.24 -9.10
C ASP A 61 -15.91 5.05 -9.77
N ARG A 62 -15.21 3.93 -9.95
CA ARG A 62 -15.88 2.65 -10.03
C ARG A 62 -16.20 2.29 -8.60
N ALA A 63 -17.44 2.56 -8.19
CA ALA A 63 -17.98 2.12 -6.91
C ALA A 63 -17.77 0.61 -6.76
N VAL A 64 -16.72 0.22 -6.03
CA VAL A 64 -16.54 -1.15 -5.57
C VAL A 64 -17.56 -1.33 -4.45
N LYS A 65 -18.66 -2.02 -4.75
CA LYS A 65 -19.59 -2.47 -3.72
C LYS A 65 -18.85 -3.49 -2.86
N CYS A 66 -18.35 -3.06 -1.70
CA CYS A 66 -18.01 -3.97 -0.63
C CYS A 66 -19.30 -4.71 -0.23
N ASN A 67 -19.56 -5.87 -0.82
CA ASN A 67 -20.63 -6.76 -0.37
C ASN A 67 -20.17 -7.40 0.95
N GLY A 68 -20.25 -6.64 2.03
CA GLY A 68 -20.25 -7.20 3.38
C GLY A 68 -21.52 -8.02 3.56
N LYS A 69 -21.38 -9.36 3.58
CA LYS A 69 -22.40 -10.21 4.20
C LYS A 69 -22.07 -10.34 5.68
N ALA A 70 -23.04 -9.86 6.47
CA ALA A 70 -23.35 -10.08 7.89
C ALA A 70 -22.21 -9.95 8.91
#